data_AF-A0A8T0V9U5-F1
#
_entry.id   AF-A0A8T0V9U5-F1
#
_cell.length_a   1.000
_cell.length_b   1.000
_cell.length_c   1.000
_cell.angle_alpha   90.00
_cell.angle_beta   90.00
_cell.angle_gamma   90.00
#
_symmetry.space_group_name_H-M   'P 1'
#
loop_
_entity.id
_entity.type
_entity.pdbx_description
1 polymer ?
#
loop_
_entity_poly.entity_id
_entity_poly.type
_entity_poly.pdbx_seq_one_letter_code
_entity_poly.pdbx_strand_id
1 'polypeptide(L)'
;MPPPAQERWAILAGIPKVVATEKAMGVRPPVSSSISVAVAEPPYASVLTVPTRVSSAANNLWYPYVAAADPSGMILLSATQPFTNFSCVVSYHLCDAPTGKVAAIPRHFQPMGLHGDNVGLLRRGREFMVAELRPAGHGSGRATLLCFTAGKYDWVEKKLTYFPPLDRHYFGEGVISHGGMLWWVDLSYGLLACDPFADAKELLYVALPSVLDELPSDPVSRGMNRCVKVSGGRLRYVQIHGCPNAPVVTMWALADPPCAGDWVLERSLPLADVWADQSYLDTTLPQSIPALALLHPTNPDNVYFFISSCIFAVDMRMRKVVEFGDFWMPKPPPHLKRSSHFVHVWRNDPSCRPDILPSCFSKDRFSVGPDVKKMIKRFAAAQSRLTAVKPDTHDKGIKLKRVRDHDDILKEELEAKRMKLEAVFAEVIESRKKKLMGSVTMKVP
;
A
#
# COMPACT_ATOMS: atom_id res chain seq x y z
N MET A 1 0.41 38.38 -19.59
CA MET A 1 -0.39 37.26 -19.03
C MET A 1 0.21 36.91 -17.67
N PRO A 2 -0.59 36.77 -16.60
CA PRO A 2 -0.07 36.14 -15.40
C PRO A 2 0.41 34.72 -15.76
N PRO A 3 1.49 34.23 -15.14
CA PRO A 3 1.89 32.83 -15.34
C PRO A 3 0.69 31.93 -15.02
N PRO A 4 0.49 30.83 -15.77
CA PRO A 4 -0.57 29.88 -15.45
C PRO A 4 -0.43 29.49 -13.98
N ALA A 5 -1.55 29.50 -13.25
CA ALA A 5 -1.58 29.16 -11.83
C ALA A 5 -0.83 27.83 -11.65
N GLN A 6 0.33 27.90 -10.98
CA GLN A 6 1.19 26.74 -10.76
C GLN A 6 0.34 25.70 -10.01
N GLU A 7 0.08 24.57 -10.66
CA GLU A 7 -0.70 23.49 -10.05
C GLU A 7 -0.04 23.12 -8.72
N ARG A 8 -0.72 23.40 -7.60
CA ARG A 8 -0.21 23.02 -6.29
C ARG A 8 -0.36 21.52 -6.15
N TRP A 9 0.74 20.84 -5.90
CA TRP A 9 0.77 19.42 -5.59
C TRP A 9 1.84 19.17 -4.53
N ALA A 10 1.78 18.03 -3.89
CA ALA A 10 2.69 17.63 -2.82
C ALA A 10 3.09 16.16 -2.95
N ILE A 11 4.24 15.82 -2.37
CA ILE A 11 4.71 14.44 -2.22
C ILE A 11 4.17 13.93 -0.87
N LEU A 12 3.17 13.06 -0.89
CA LEU A 12 2.61 12.46 0.30
C LEU A 12 3.38 11.18 0.66
N ALA A 13 3.95 11.15 1.86
CA ALA A 13 4.64 9.97 2.38
C ALA A 13 3.66 8.82 2.68
N GLY A 14 4.05 7.61 2.33
CA GLY A 14 3.24 6.40 2.46
C GLY A 14 3.06 5.93 3.90
N ILE A 15 4.00 6.24 4.80
CA ILE A 15 3.90 5.86 6.23
C ILE A 15 3.51 7.09 7.05
N PRO A 16 2.33 7.10 7.70
CA PRO A 16 1.90 8.21 8.52
C PRO A 16 2.65 8.26 9.86
N LYS A 17 2.78 9.47 10.40
CA LYS A 17 3.25 9.71 11.76
C LYS A 17 2.13 9.37 12.74
N VAL A 18 2.37 8.44 13.66
CA VAL A 18 1.39 8.10 14.70
C VAL A 18 1.71 8.87 15.98
N VAL A 19 0.72 9.58 16.54
CA VAL A 19 0.87 10.38 17.76
C VAL A 19 0.00 9.83 18.89
N ALA A 20 0.58 9.78 20.09
CA ALA A 20 -0.15 9.38 21.30
C ALA A 20 -1.28 10.37 21.58
N THR A 21 -2.44 9.85 21.96
CA THR A 21 -3.49 10.70 22.53
C THR A 21 -3.08 10.95 23.99
N GLU A 22 -2.64 12.15 24.34
CA GLU A 22 -2.30 12.45 25.74
C GLU A 22 -3.51 12.17 26.64
N LYS A 23 -3.34 11.29 27.63
CA LYS A 23 -4.26 11.21 28.76
C LYS A 23 -3.90 12.37 29.68
N ALA A 24 -4.59 13.50 29.54
CA ALA A 24 -4.35 14.67 30.38
C ALA A 24 -4.54 14.33 31.86
N MET A 25 -3.45 14.44 32.65
CA MET A 25 -3.57 14.85 34.05
C MET A 25 -3.91 16.34 34.05
N GLY A 26 -5.16 16.67 34.41
CA GLY A 26 -5.50 17.92 35.08
C GLY A 26 -5.58 19.23 34.29
N VAL A 27 -5.02 19.36 33.08
CA VAL A 27 -5.15 20.60 32.28
C VAL A 27 -5.50 20.23 30.83
N ARG A 28 -6.49 20.89 30.24
CA ARG A 28 -6.93 20.68 28.84
C ARG A 28 -6.08 21.51 27.87
N PRO A 29 -5.27 20.89 26.99
CA PRO A 29 -5.09 21.35 25.62
C PRO A 29 -6.13 20.68 24.71
N PRO A 30 -6.41 21.20 23.50
CA PRO A 30 -7.38 20.60 22.61
C PRO A 30 -6.87 19.23 22.14
N VAL A 31 -7.68 18.20 22.39
CA VAL A 31 -7.51 16.85 21.87
C VAL A 31 -7.28 16.96 20.36
N SER A 32 -6.16 16.47 19.81
CA SER A 32 -6.14 16.15 18.36
C SER A 32 -6.94 14.86 18.16
N SER A 33 -8.27 15.01 18.27
CA SER A 33 -9.26 14.00 17.89
C SER A 33 -9.42 13.92 16.37
N SER A 34 -8.59 14.65 15.63
CA SER A 34 -8.54 14.69 14.18
C SER A 34 -7.20 14.18 13.66
N ILE A 35 -7.21 13.71 12.42
CA ILE A 35 -5.98 13.56 11.62
C ILE A 35 -5.55 14.94 11.11
N SER A 36 -4.31 15.07 10.65
CA SER A 36 -3.85 16.25 9.93
C SER A 36 -2.76 15.88 8.94
N VAL A 37 -2.55 16.70 7.90
CA VAL A 37 -1.44 16.54 6.97
C VAL A 37 -0.57 17.79 7.06
N ALA A 38 0.70 17.62 7.41
CA ALA A 38 1.69 18.69 7.32
C ALA A 38 2.12 18.79 5.85
N VAL A 39 1.53 19.74 5.12
CA VAL A 39 1.83 19.94 3.70
C VAL A 39 3.16 20.67 3.56
N ALA A 40 4.04 20.12 2.74
CA ALA A 40 5.33 20.68 2.37
C ALA A 40 5.44 20.77 0.85
N GLU A 41 6.18 21.76 0.36
CA GLU A 41 6.45 21.91 -1.07
C GLU A 41 7.44 20.82 -1.53
N PRO A 42 7.28 20.26 -2.75
CA PRO A 42 8.29 19.39 -3.34
C PRO A 42 9.68 20.04 -3.32
N PRO A 43 10.76 19.28 -3.06
CA PRO A 43 10.77 17.82 -2.96
C PRO A 43 10.48 17.29 -1.54
N TYR A 44 10.13 18.15 -0.58
CA TYR A 44 9.93 17.74 0.82
C TYR A 44 8.65 16.91 1.02
N ALA A 45 8.73 15.97 1.95
CA ALA A 45 7.64 15.07 2.26
C ALA A 45 6.51 15.78 3.02
N SER A 46 5.29 15.69 2.49
CA SER A 46 4.08 15.90 3.26
C SER A 46 3.73 14.63 4.02
N VAL A 47 3.43 14.74 5.32
CA VAL A 47 3.20 13.56 6.17
C VAL A 47 1.85 13.64 6.87
N LEU A 48 1.05 12.59 6.68
CA LEU A 48 -0.20 12.36 7.40
C LEU A 48 0.12 12.03 8.87
N THR A 49 -0.47 12.76 9.79
CA THR A 49 -0.45 12.48 11.22
C THR A 49 -1.75 11.83 11.65
N VAL A 50 -1.67 10.67 12.29
CA VAL A 50 -2.82 9.91 12.78
C VAL A 50 -2.70 9.63 14.28
N PRO A 51 -3.81 9.68 15.03
CA PRO A 51 -3.79 9.37 16.45
C PRO A 51 -3.73 7.86 16.71
N THR A 52 -3.15 7.45 17.84
CA THR A 52 -2.98 6.02 18.23
C THR A 52 -4.27 5.20 18.27
N ARG A 53 -5.43 5.85 18.44
CA ARG A 53 -6.74 5.18 18.39
C ARG A 53 -7.14 4.73 16.97
N VAL A 54 -6.60 5.36 15.94
CA VAL A 54 -6.84 5.01 14.52
C VAL A 54 -5.84 3.94 14.09
N SER A 55 -4.55 4.14 14.37
CA SER A 55 -3.49 3.19 14.02
C SER A 55 -2.39 3.17 15.06
N SER A 56 -1.68 2.04 15.15
CA SER A 56 -0.41 1.93 15.86
C SER A 56 0.75 2.42 15.01
N ALA A 57 1.81 2.85 15.67
CA ALA A 57 3.05 3.26 15.01
C ALA A 57 3.72 2.08 14.29
N ALA A 58 4.52 2.42 13.28
CA ALA A 58 5.36 1.43 12.60
C ALA A 58 6.32 0.74 13.59
N ASN A 59 6.52 -0.55 13.39
CA ASN A 59 7.51 -1.38 14.07
C ASN A 59 8.24 -2.26 13.05
N ASN A 60 9.06 -3.19 13.52
CA ASN A 60 9.91 -4.02 12.65
C ASN A 60 9.14 -4.98 11.73
N LEU A 61 7.84 -5.17 11.94
CA LEU A 61 7.01 -6.12 11.19
C LEU A 61 5.81 -5.43 10.51
N TRP A 62 5.24 -4.41 11.15
CA TRP A 62 3.96 -3.82 10.77
C TRP A 62 4.07 -2.32 10.72
N TYR A 63 3.40 -1.71 9.74
CA TYR A 63 3.34 -0.26 9.59
C TYR A 63 1.99 0.13 9.00
N PRO A 64 1.41 1.27 9.43
CA PRO A 64 0.30 1.86 8.71
C PRO A 64 0.74 2.36 7.35
N TYR A 65 -0.16 2.32 6.39
CA TYR A 65 0.13 2.66 5.00
C TYR A 65 -0.97 3.52 4.38
N VAL A 66 -0.60 4.62 3.73
CA VAL A 66 -1.48 5.39 2.87
C VAL A 66 -1.62 4.64 1.56
N ALA A 67 -2.78 4.02 1.31
CA ALA A 67 -2.99 3.21 0.12
C ALA A 67 -3.37 4.05 -1.11
N ALA A 68 -4.06 5.18 -0.90
CA ALA A 68 -4.44 6.08 -1.98
C ALA A 68 -4.68 7.50 -1.46
N ALA A 69 -4.51 8.49 -2.35
CA ALA A 69 -4.84 9.89 -2.09
C ALA A 69 -5.57 10.48 -3.31
N ASP A 70 -6.83 10.88 -3.11
CA ASP A 70 -7.65 11.51 -4.15
C ASP A 70 -7.36 13.02 -4.21
N PRO A 71 -7.47 13.65 -5.40
CA PRO A 71 -7.40 15.10 -5.53
C PRO A 71 -8.36 15.87 -4.63
N SER A 72 -9.50 15.31 -4.22
CA SER A 72 -10.45 15.98 -3.32
C SER A 72 -9.94 16.19 -1.87
N GLY A 73 -8.76 15.67 -1.54
CA GLY A 73 -8.22 15.65 -0.17
C GLY A 73 -8.61 14.40 0.64
N MET A 74 -9.31 13.45 0.02
CA MET A 74 -9.65 12.17 0.62
C MET A 74 -8.48 11.20 0.53
N ILE A 75 -8.10 10.61 1.67
CA ILE A 75 -6.99 9.67 1.80
C ILE A 75 -7.53 8.32 2.28
N LEU A 76 -7.09 7.23 1.66
CA LEU A 76 -7.36 5.88 2.12
C LEU A 76 -6.18 5.38 2.95
N LEU A 77 -6.43 5.08 4.21
CA LEU A 77 -5.45 4.61 5.17
C LEU A 77 -5.67 3.13 5.50
N SER A 78 -4.66 2.31 5.27
CA SER A 78 -4.50 0.98 5.83
C SER A 78 -3.87 1.11 7.22
N ALA A 79 -4.70 1.08 8.26
CA ALA A 79 -4.28 1.20 9.64
C ALA A 79 -3.92 -0.17 10.22
N THR A 80 -2.91 -0.20 11.09
CA THR A 80 -2.43 -1.40 11.78
C THR A 80 -2.70 -1.31 13.27
N GLN A 81 -3.20 -2.40 13.86
CA GLN A 81 -3.38 -2.51 15.30
C GLN A 81 -2.85 -3.86 15.77
N PRO A 82 -1.83 -3.91 16.65
CA PRO A 82 -1.26 -5.16 17.13
C PRO A 82 -2.35 -5.97 17.85
N PHE A 83 -2.48 -7.23 17.47
CA PHE A 83 -3.36 -8.19 18.13
C PHE A 83 -2.57 -9.07 19.10
N THR A 84 -1.38 -9.50 18.66
CA THR A 84 -0.36 -10.16 19.48
C THR A 84 1.02 -9.64 19.10
N ASN A 85 2.09 -10.14 19.74
CA ASN A 85 3.46 -9.79 19.39
C ASN A 85 3.83 -10.14 17.93
N PHE A 86 3.13 -11.10 17.32
CA PHE A 86 3.42 -11.62 15.98
C PHE A 86 2.25 -11.47 15.01
N SER A 87 1.18 -10.78 15.40
CA SER A 87 0.03 -10.57 14.51
C SER A 87 -0.56 -9.18 14.67
N CYS A 88 -0.97 -8.62 13.54
CA CYS A 88 -1.60 -7.33 13.44
C CYS A 88 -2.95 -7.47 12.77
N VAL A 89 -3.93 -6.67 13.21
CA VAL A 89 -5.17 -6.48 12.48
C VAL A 89 -5.05 -5.25 11.61
N VAL A 90 -5.27 -5.44 10.32
CA VAL A 90 -5.40 -4.34 9.36
C VAL A 90 -6.83 -3.80 9.39
N SER A 91 -7.01 -2.51 9.14
CA SER A 91 -8.34 -1.92 8.96
C SER A 91 -8.26 -0.69 8.07
N TYR A 92 -9.23 -0.54 7.18
CA TYR A 92 -9.27 0.60 6.27
C TYR A 92 -10.01 1.79 6.87
N HIS A 93 -9.48 2.98 6.65
CA HIS A 93 -10.08 4.23 7.08
C HIS A 93 -10.09 5.23 5.93
N LEU A 94 -11.20 5.96 5.81
CA LEU A 94 -11.30 7.13 4.97
C LEU A 94 -10.98 8.37 5.79
N CYS A 95 -9.97 9.10 5.35
CA CYS A 95 -9.38 10.24 6.00
C CYS A 95 -9.67 11.49 5.16
N ASP A 96 -10.43 12.44 5.70
CA ASP A 96 -10.66 13.73 5.04
C ASP A 96 -9.61 14.73 5.54
N ALA A 97 -8.53 14.90 4.78
CA ALA A 97 -7.39 15.73 5.20
C ALA A 97 -7.78 17.19 5.49
N PRO A 98 -8.65 17.86 4.71
CA PRO A 98 -9.06 19.24 4.98
C PRO A 98 -9.83 19.45 6.29
N THR A 99 -10.70 18.53 6.71
CA THR A 99 -11.44 18.67 7.98
C THR A 99 -10.81 17.92 9.14
N GLY A 100 -9.83 17.06 8.86
CA GLY A 100 -9.23 16.18 9.85
C GLY A 100 -10.15 15.06 10.33
N LYS A 101 -11.28 14.82 9.66
CA LYS A 101 -12.19 13.73 10.02
C LYS A 101 -11.67 12.39 9.52
N VAL A 102 -12.01 11.34 10.26
CA VAL A 102 -11.66 9.96 9.92
C VAL A 102 -12.87 9.06 10.14
N ALA A 103 -13.16 8.20 9.16
CA ALA A 103 -14.23 7.22 9.20
C ALA A 103 -13.64 5.82 9.01
N ALA A 104 -13.88 4.93 9.98
CA ALA A 104 -13.49 3.53 9.85
C ALA A 104 -14.41 2.82 8.84
N ILE A 105 -13.82 2.01 7.97
CA ILE A 105 -14.56 1.12 7.08
C ILE A 105 -14.83 -0.18 7.84
N PRO A 106 -16.08 -0.70 7.82
CA PRO A 106 -16.39 -2.03 8.35
C PRO A 106 -15.41 -3.07 7.83
N ARG A 107 -14.97 -4.00 8.67
CA ARG A 107 -14.13 -5.11 8.20
C ARG A 107 -14.97 -6.07 7.36
N HIS A 108 -14.43 -6.54 6.25
CA HIS A 108 -14.93 -7.77 5.64
C HIS A 108 -14.33 -8.97 6.39
N PHE A 109 -15.12 -10.02 6.62
CA PHE A 109 -14.68 -11.21 7.39
C PHE A 109 -13.68 -12.10 6.66
N GLN A 110 -13.18 -11.68 5.50
CA GLN A 110 -12.12 -12.37 4.78
C GLN A 110 -10.73 -11.98 5.29
N PRO A 111 -9.74 -12.89 5.30
CA PRO A 111 -8.36 -12.59 5.65
C PRO A 111 -7.85 -11.41 4.81
N MET A 112 -7.37 -10.33 5.43
CA MET A 112 -6.77 -9.18 4.72
C MET A 112 -5.36 -9.51 4.27
N GLY A 113 -4.96 -8.99 3.11
CA GLY A 113 -3.56 -9.04 2.70
C GLY A 113 -2.67 -8.31 3.71
N LEU A 114 -1.40 -8.68 3.75
CA LEU A 114 -0.39 -7.93 4.49
C LEU A 114 -0.35 -6.49 3.91
N HIS A 115 -0.40 -5.48 4.78
CA HIS A 115 -0.19 -4.05 4.49
C HIS A 115 -1.24 -3.28 3.67
N GLY A 116 -2.15 -3.95 2.96
CA GLY A 116 -3.24 -3.27 2.23
C GLY A 116 -2.83 -2.77 0.84
N ASP A 117 -1.75 -3.31 0.29
CA ASP A 117 -1.13 -2.85 -0.97
C ASP A 117 -2.01 -3.11 -2.20
N ASN A 118 -3.08 -3.91 -2.03
CA ASN A 118 -4.05 -4.26 -3.06
C ASN A 118 -5.37 -3.47 -2.95
N VAL A 119 -5.47 -2.49 -2.03
CA VAL A 119 -6.66 -1.66 -1.88
C VAL A 119 -6.47 -0.29 -2.57
N GLY A 120 -7.47 0.11 -3.35
CA GLY A 120 -7.49 1.39 -4.05
C GLY A 120 -8.71 2.23 -3.68
N LEU A 121 -8.67 3.50 -4.07
CA LEU A 121 -9.77 4.46 -3.93
C LEU A 121 -10.10 5.04 -5.29
N LEU A 122 -11.37 4.95 -5.70
CA LEU A 122 -11.88 5.58 -6.92
C LEU A 122 -13.05 6.50 -6.59
N ARG A 123 -13.05 7.69 -7.17
CA ARG A 123 -14.14 8.65 -7.07
C ARG A 123 -14.91 8.72 -8.39
N ARG A 124 -16.25 8.70 -8.32
CA ARG A 124 -17.16 8.92 -9.44
C ARG A 124 -18.18 9.97 -9.05
N GLY A 125 -18.00 11.19 -9.56
CA GLY A 125 -18.79 12.35 -9.12
C GLY A 125 -18.66 12.56 -7.60
N ARG A 126 -19.75 12.28 -6.87
CA ARG A 126 -19.83 12.40 -5.40
C ARG A 126 -19.62 11.08 -4.65
N GLU A 127 -19.63 9.94 -5.34
CA GLU A 127 -19.45 8.63 -4.72
C GLU A 127 -17.96 8.26 -4.66
N PHE A 128 -17.54 7.70 -3.52
CA PHE A 128 -16.23 7.10 -3.34
C PHE A 128 -16.38 5.60 -3.19
N MET A 129 -15.53 4.85 -3.88
CA MET A 129 -15.45 3.40 -3.78
C MET A 129 -14.05 2.99 -3.36
N VAL A 130 -13.99 2.21 -2.29
CA VAL A 130 -12.78 1.51 -1.87
C VAL A 130 -12.88 0.10 -2.44
N ALA A 131 -11.83 -0.36 -3.13
CA ALA A 131 -11.85 -1.68 -3.73
C ALA A 131 -10.54 -2.43 -3.50
N GLU A 132 -10.62 -3.68 -3.06
CA GLU A 132 -9.48 -4.57 -2.83
C GLU A 132 -9.53 -5.75 -3.82
N LEU A 133 -8.47 -5.95 -4.59
CA LEU A 133 -8.36 -7.06 -5.53
C LEU A 133 -7.56 -8.22 -4.95
N ARG A 134 -8.05 -9.44 -5.20
CA ARG A 134 -7.42 -10.69 -4.74
C ARG A 134 -7.36 -11.70 -5.87
N PRO A 135 -6.28 -11.69 -6.68
CA PRO A 135 -6.04 -12.70 -7.68
C PRO A 135 -5.78 -14.05 -7.01
N ALA A 136 -6.34 -15.11 -7.59
CA ALA A 136 -6.15 -16.45 -7.11
C ALA A 136 -4.83 -17.00 -7.68
N GLY A 137 -3.82 -17.11 -6.81
CA GLY A 137 -2.46 -17.51 -7.17
C GLY A 137 -2.24 -19.01 -7.35
N HIS A 138 -3.25 -19.72 -7.87
CA HIS A 138 -3.24 -21.17 -8.09
C HIS A 138 -3.51 -21.54 -9.55
N GLY A 139 -3.24 -20.62 -10.48
CA GLY A 139 -3.35 -20.89 -11.92
C GLY A 139 -4.75 -20.85 -12.50
N SER A 140 -5.79 -20.59 -11.70
CA SER A 140 -7.16 -20.60 -12.22
C SER A 140 -7.55 -19.35 -13.01
N GLY A 141 -6.74 -18.29 -12.99
CA GLY A 141 -7.07 -17.01 -13.63
C GLY A 141 -8.30 -16.34 -13.01
N ARG A 142 -8.69 -16.70 -11.79
CA ARG A 142 -9.85 -16.11 -11.08
C ARG A 142 -9.37 -15.07 -10.09
N ALA A 143 -10.15 -14.01 -9.88
CA ALA A 143 -9.91 -13.03 -8.85
C ALA A 143 -11.19 -12.70 -8.09
N THR A 144 -11.05 -12.25 -6.85
CA THR A 144 -12.16 -11.68 -6.07
C THR A 144 -11.90 -10.19 -5.89
N LEU A 145 -12.87 -9.37 -6.26
CA LEU A 145 -12.86 -7.93 -6.01
C LEU A 145 -13.85 -7.62 -4.89
N LEU A 146 -13.37 -7.02 -3.81
CA LEU A 146 -14.18 -6.57 -2.70
C LEU A 146 -14.40 -5.07 -2.86
N CYS A 147 -15.65 -4.62 -2.95
CA CYS A 147 -16.01 -3.21 -3.15
C CYS A 147 -16.78 -2.68 -1.94
N PHE A 148 -16.34 -1.56 -1.39
CA PHE A 148 -17.05 -0.79 -0.38
C PHE A 148 -17.39 0.59 -0.94
N THR A 149 -18.68 0.88 -1.07
CA THR A 149 -19.13 2.24 -1.43
C THR A 149 -19.29 3.07 -0.16
N ALA A 150 -18.61 4.21 -0.09
CA ALA A 150 -18.68 5.11 1.05
C ALA A 150 -20.14 5.50 1.33
N GLY A 151 -20.63 5.12 2.51
CA GLY A 151 -22.01 5.38 2.95
C GLY A 151 -23.01 4.24 2.77
N LYS A 152 -22.66 3.15 2.04
CA LYS A 152 -23.51 1.95 1.90
C LYS A 152 -23.23 0.87 2.96
N TYR A 153 -22.21 1.05 3.81
CA TYR A 153 -21.84 0.24 4.99
C TYR A 153 -21.62 -1.27 4.79
N ASP A 154 -21.84 -1.82 3.60
CA ASP A 154 -21.61 -3.22 3.27
C ASP A 154 -20.55 -3.38 2.18
N TRP A 155 -19.84 -4.51 2.22
CA TRP A 155 -18.92 -4.93 1.17
C TRP A 155 -19.64 -5.80 0.16
N VAL A 156 -19.47 -5.48 -1.12
CA VAL A 156 -19.95 -6.28 -2.25
C VAL A 156 -18.78 -7.09 -2.80
N GLU A 157 -18.98 -8.39 -2.93
CA GLU A 157 -18.01 -9.30 -3.51
C GLU A 157 -18.33 -9.55 -4.99
N LYS A 158 -17.35 -9.33 -5.86
CA LYS A 158 -17.43 -9.62 -7.30
C LYS A 158 -16.41 -10.69 -7.66
N LYS A 159 -16.82 -11.64 -8.49
CA LYS A 159 -15.95 -12.68 -9.05
C LYS A 159 -15.52 -12.28 -10.45
N LEU A 160 -14.23 -12.20 -10.65
CA LEU A 160 -13.61 -11.77 -11.90
C LEU A 160 -12.72 -12.88 -12.44
N THR A 161 -12.42 -12.80 -13.73
CA THR A 161 -11.39 -13.59 -14.38
C THR A 161 -10.32 -12.69 -15.00
N TYR A 162 -9.13 -13.22 -15.20
CA TYR A 162 -8.02 -12.53 -15.86
C TYR A 162 -7.13 -13.54 -16.57
N PHE A 163 -6.44 -13.07 -17.60
CA PHE A 163 -5.49 -13.85 -18.37
C PHE A 163 -4.27 -12.99 -18.71
N PRO A 164 -3.04 -13.53 -18.64
CA PRO A 164 -2.68 -14.91 -18.28
C PRO A 164 -2.86 -15.24 -16.79
N PRO A 165 -3.11 -16.51 -16.40
CA PRO A 165 -3.27 -16.87 -14.99
C PRO A 165 -1.93 -16.80 -14.22
N LEU A 166 -1.99 -16.46 -12.93
CA LEU A 166 -0.84 -16.53 -12.04
C LEU A 166 -0.79 -17.87 -11.29
N ASP A 167 0.33 -18.58 -11.44
CA ASP A 167 0.67 -19.79 -10.66
C ASP A 167 1.44 -19.47 -9.37
N ARG A 168 1.41 -18.21 -8.93
CA ARG A 168 2.07 -17.72 -7.72
C ARG A 168 1.21 -16.70 -6.99
N HIS A 169 1.61 -16.38 -5.76
CA HIS A 169 1.05 -15.26 -5.02
C HIS A 169 1.23 -13.95 -5.81
N TYR A 170 0.17 -13.14 -5.81
CA TYR A 170 0.20 -11.79 -6.37
C TYR A 170 0.98 -10.86 -5.44
N PHE A 171 1.96 -10.13 -5.99
CA PHE A 171 2.77 -9.18 -5.23
C PHE A 171 2.31 -7.77 -5.57
N GLY A 172 1.41 -7.22 -4.75
CA GLY A 172 0.87 -5.88 -4.92
C GLY A 172 1.90 -4.80 -4.62
N GLU A 173 2.04 -3.84 -5.54
CA GLU A 173 2.94 -2.67 -5.43
C GLU A 173 2.14 -1.35 -5.39
N GLY A 174 0.86 -1.45 -5.01
CA GLY A 174 -0.07 -0.33 -4.92
C GLY A 174 -1.16 -0.36 -6.00
N VAL A 175 -2.12 0.55 -5.85
CA VAL A 175 -3.27 0.69 -6.74
C VAL A 175 -3.39 2.13 -7.23
N ILE A 176 -3.56 2.30 -8.53
CA ILE A 176 -3.62 3.60 -9.19
C ILE A 176 -5.05 3.87 -9.65
N SER A 177 -5.57 5.07 -9.34
CA SER A 177 -6.84 5.57 -9.87
C SER A 177 -6.59 6.40 -11.11
N HIS A 178 -7.04 5.92 -12.27
CA HIS A 178 -6.80 6.60 -13.54
C HIS A 178 -7.82 6.20 -14.61
N GLY A 179 -8.32 7.17 -15.39
CA GLY A 179 -9.24 6.91 -16.51
C GLY A 179 -10.57 6.25 -16.09
N GLY A 180 -11.05 6.52 -14.87
CA GLY A 180 -12.26 5.89 -14.33
C GLY A 180 -12.09 4.42 -13.92
N MET A 181 -10.86 3.89 -13.95
CA MET A 181 -10.51 2.53 -13.54
C MET A 181 -9.56 2.55 -12.35
N LEU A 182 -9.52 1.42 -11.64
CA LEU A 182 -8.43 1.09 -10.74
C LEU A 182 -7.45 0.16 -11.45
N TRP A 183 -6.16 0.42 -11.26
CA TRP A 183 -5.05 -0.33 -11.83
C TRP A 183 -4.21 -0.91 -10.69
N TRP A 184 -4.33 -2.22 -10.49
CA TRP A 184 -3.53 -2.97 -9.54
C TRP A 184 -2.19 -3.35 -10.17
N VAL A 185 -1.10 -3.03 -9.48
CA VAL A 185 0.26 -3.19 -10.01
C VAL A 185 0.93 -4.41 -9.35
N ASP A 186 1.44 -5.34 -10.15
CA ASP A 186 2.47 -6.30 -9.74
C ASP A 186 3.65 -6.11 -10.69
N LEU A 187 4.74 -5.54 -10.17
CA LEU A 187 5.91 -5.13 -10.97
C LEU A 187 6.68 -6.31 -11.61
N SER A 188 6.29 -7.55 -11.31
CA SER A 188 6.84 -8.77 -11.92
C SER A 188 5.83 -9.56 -12.76
N TYR A 189 4.63 -9.02 -12.96
CA TYR A 189 3.58 -9.65 -13.75
C TYR A 189 2.95 -8.69 -14.76
N GLY A 190 2.55 -7.51 -14.31
CA GLY A 190 1.77 -6.59 -15.12
C GLY A 190 0.81 -5.73 -14.31
N LEU A 191 -0.08 -5.08 -15.04
CA LEU A 191 -1.22 -4.36 -14.49
C LEU A 191 -2.49 -5.19 -14.67
N LEU A 192 -3.31 -5.24 -13.63
CA LEU A 192 -4.69 -5.68 -13.72
C LEU A 192 -5.58 -4.46 -13.53
N ALA A 193 -6.63 -4.30 -14.33
CA ALA A 193 -7.50 -3.14 -14.24
C ALA A 193 -8.98 -3.46 -14.46
N CYS A 194 -9.85 -2.73 -13.77
CA CYS A 194 -11.27 -2.66 -14.07
C CYS A 194 -11.89 -1.40 -13.48
N ASP A 195 -13.09 -1.07 -13.94
CA ASP A 195 -13.97 -0.14 -13.26
C ASP A 195 -14.70 -0.87 -12.11
N PRO A 196 -14.41 -0.56 -10.83
CA PRO A 196 -15.05 -1.22 -9.71
C PRO A 196 -16.54 -0.88 -9.56
N PHE A 197 -17.04 0.21 -10.18
CA PHE A 197 -18.47 0.55 -10.21
C PHE A 197 -19.24 -0.25 -11.27
N ALA A 198 -18.58 -0.69 -12.33
CA ALA A 198 -19.20 -1.50 -13.38
C ALA A 198 -19.41 -2.95 -12.93
N ASP A 199 -20.33 -3.66 -13.59
CA ASP A 199 -20.50 -5.10 -13.44
C ASP A 199 -19.52 -5.86 -14.36
N ALA A 200 -18.22 -5.60 -14.17
CA ALA A 200 -17.16 -6.26 -14.92
C ALA A 200 -17.10 -7.75 -14.53
N LYS A 201 -16.85 -8.61 -15.52
CA LYS A 201 -16.59 -10.05 -15.32
C LYS A 201 -15.12 -10.43 -15.55
N GLU A 202 -14.39 -9.57 -16.26
CA GLU A 202 -13.01 -9.76 -16.67
C GLU A 202 -12.18 -8.53 -16.29
N LEU A 203 -10.95 -8.78 -15.85
CA LEU A 203 -9.94 -7.76 -15.63
C LEU A 203 -9.18 -7.55 -16.93
N LEU A 204 -8.94 -6.29 -17.27
CA LEU A 204 -7.95 -5.92 -18.28
C LEU A 204 -6.56 -6.27 -17.75
N TYR A 205 -5.79 -7.01 -18.53
CA TYR A 205 -4.37 -7.25 -18.27
C TYR A 205 -3.51 -6.41 -19.22
N VAL A 206 -2.45 -5.81 -18.69
CA VAL A 206 -1.42 -5.11 -19.47
C VAL A 206 -0.05 -5.59 -18.99
N ALA A 207 0.70 -6.24 -19.88
CA ALA A 207 2.08 -6.65 -19.60
C ALA A 207 2.98 -5.41 -19.46
N LEU A 208 4.01 -5.48 -18.60
CA LEU A 208 5.02 -4.43 -18.51
C LEU A 208 6.08 -4.61 -19.61
N PRO A 209 6.71 -3.53 -20.09
CA PRO A 209 7.87 -3.62 -20.96
C PRO A 209 8.97 -4.51 -20.38
N SER A 210 9.57 -5.36 -21.21
CA SER A 210 10.73 -6.16 -20.85
C SER A 210 12.01 -5.46 -21.28
N VAL A 211 13.05 -5.53 -20.43
CA VAL A 211 14.42 -5.13 -20.76
C VAL A 211 15.33 -6.34 -20.64
N LEU A 212 16.38 -6.41 -21.48
CA LEU A 212 17.29 -7.56 -21.51
C LEU A 212 18.17 -7.62 -20.26
N ASP A 213 18.63 -6.46 -19.79
CA ASP A 213 19.64 -6.35 -18.74
C ASP A 213 19.00 -5.95 -17.40
N GLU A 214 18.09 -6.77 -16.88
CA GLU A 214 17.44 -6.47 -15.60
C GLU A 214 18.42 -6.46 -14.42
N LEU A 215 18.34 -5.42 -13.58
CA LEU A 215 19.07 -5.41 -12.32
C LEU A 215 18.52 -6.49 -11.38
N PRO A 216 19.40 -7.25 -10.69
CA PRO A 216 18.97 -8.21 -9.69
C PRO A 216 18.11 -7.50 -8.63
N SER A 217 16.92 -8.04 -8.38
CA SER A 217 16.01 -7.48 -7.40
C SER A 217 15.29 -8.59 -6.65
N ASP A 218 15.41 -8.58 -5.32
CA ASP A 218 14.55 -9.37 -4.45
C ASP A 218 13.08 -8.95 -4.67
N PRO A 219 12.10 -9.88 -4.61
CA PRO A 219 10.69 -9.56 -4.76
C PRO A 219 10.19 -8.34 -3.99
N VAL A 220 10.74 -8.12 -2.79
CA VAL A 220 10.35 -7.04 -1.87
C VAL A 220 11.02 -5.70 -2.21
N SER A 221 12.08 -5.73 -3.02
CA SER A 221 12.85 -4.54 -3.43
C SER A 221 12.56 -4.09 -4.87
N ARG A 222 11.59 -4.71 -5.56
CA ARG A 222 11.28 -4.38 -6.97
C ARG A 222 10.89 -2.93 -7.17
N GLY A 223 10.08 -2.36 -6.27
CA GLY A 223 9.71 -0.95 -6.30
C GLY A 223 10.88 0.05 -6.28
N MET A 224 12.10 -0.38 -5.94
CA MET A 224 13.31 0.46 -6.01
C MET A 224 13.75 0.72 -7.44
N ASN A 225 13.71 -0.30 -8.29
CA ASN A 225 14.27 -0.21 -9.63
C ASN A 225 13.19 -0.01 -10.68
N ARG A 226 11.91 -0.24 -10.36
CA ARG A 226 10.81 -0.06 -11.31
C ARG A 226 9.56 0.49 -10.62
N CYS A 227 8.75 1.28 -11.33
CA CYS A 227 7.48 1.76 -10.82
C CYS A 227 6.49 2.06 -11.95
N VAL A 228 5.19 2.05 -11.62
CA VAL A 228 4.13 2.56 -12.49
C VAL A 228 3.43 3.69 -11.75
N LYS A 229 3.31 4.86 -12.39
CA LYS A 229 2.61 6.03 -11.82
C LYS A 229 1.91 6.81 -12.93
N VAL A 230 0.97 7.68 -12.57
CA VAL A 230 0.37 8.65 -13.49
C VAL A 230 1.24 9.90 -13.52
N SER A 231 1.60 10.34 -14.72
CA SER A 231 2.24 11.63 -14.97
C SER A 231 1.67 12.16 -16.28
N GLY A 232 1.59 13.48 -16.49
CA GLY A 232 1.15 14.08 -17.75
C GLY A 232 -0.12 13.45 -18.35
N GLY A 233 -1.09 13.06 -17.52
CA GLY A 233 -2.35 12.43 -17.93
C GLY A 233 -2.27 10.99 -18.44
N ARG A 234 -1.13 10.29 -18.34
CA ARG A 234 -0.95 8.91 -18.81
C ARG A 234 -0.30 8.02 -17.74
N LEU A 235 -0.59 6.73 -17.78
CA LEU A 235 0.17 5.73 -17.03
C LEU A 235 1.57 5.60 -17.63
N ARG A 236 2.58 5.67 -16.78
CA ARG A 236 3.98 5.54 -17.17
C ARG A 236 4.67 4.50 -16.33
N TYR A 237 5.42 3.64 -17.02
CA TYR A 237 6.32 2.69 -16.43
C TYR A 237 7.74 3.26 -16.50
N VAL A 238 8.46 3.19 -15.38
CA VAL A 238 9.88 3.56 -15.35
C VAL A 238 10.65 2.39 -14.77
N GLN A 239 11.79 2.07 -15.39
CA GLN A 239 12.70 1.03 -14.91
C GLN A 239 14.15 1.50 -15.00
N ILE A 240 14.90 1.23 -13.95
CA ILE A 240 16.35 1.27 -13.90
C ILE A 240 16.86 -0.13 -14.24
N HIS A 241 17.70 -0.22 -15.27
CA HIS A 241 18.25 -1.47 -15.78
C HIS A 241 19.68 -1.25 -16.32
N GLY A 242 20.28 -2.28 -16.91
CA GLY A 242 21.64 -2.24 -17.42
C GLY A 242 22.68 -2.73 -16.40
N CYS A 243 23.95 -2.66 -16.81
CA CYS A 243 25.08 -3.03 -15.95
C CYS A 243 25.11 -2.14 -14.69
N PRO A 244 25.42 -2.70 -13.49
CA PRO A 244 25.47 -1.90 -12.26
C PRO A 244 26.43 -0.70 -12.31
N ASN A 245 27.47 -0.77 -13.15
CA ASN A 245 28.45 0.31 -13.37
C ASN A 245 28.02 1.33 -14.43
N ALA A 246 27.01 1.02 -15.24
CA ALA A 246 26.46 1.89 -16.29
C ALA A 246 24.92 1.77 -16.36
N PRO A 247 24.21 2.06 -15.27
CA PRO A 247 22.76 1.88 -15.19
C PRO A 247 22.02 2.93 -16.04
N VAL A 248 20.88 2.52 -16.59
CA VAL A 248 20.03 3.33 -17.47
C VAL A 248 18.63 3.41 -16.88
N VAL A 249 18.08 4.61 -16.80
CA VAL A 249 16.66 4.85 -16.49
C VAL A 249 15.89 4.95 -17.79
N THR A 250 14.89 4.11 -17.97
CA THR A 250 14.04 4.12 -19.16
C THR A 250 12.58 4.30 -18.76
N MET A 251 11.86 5.11 -19.54
CA MET A 251 10.46 5.46 -19.32
C MET A 251 9.63 5.11 -20.54
N TRP A 252 8.50 4.46 -20.30
CA TRP A 252 7.48 4.18 -21.28
C TRP A 252 6.14 4.75 -20.83
N ALA A 253 5.34 5.21 -21.78
CA ALA A 253 3.95 5.59 -21.56
C ALA A 253 3.02 4.56 -22.18
N LEU A 254 1.97 4.17 -21.44
CA LEU A 254 0.94 3.29 -21.97
C LEU A 254 0.16 4.05 -23.06
N ALA A 255 -0.03 3.40 -24.21
CA ALA A 255 -0.81 3.95 -25.30
C ALA A 255 -2.29 4.08 -24.92
N ASP A 256 -2.97 5.04 -25.57
CA ASP A 256 -4.42 5.22 -25.48
C ASP A 256 -5.06 4.73 -26.79
N PRO A 257 -6.04 3.82 -26.77
CA PRO A 257 -6.66 3.20 -25.60
C PRO A 257 -5.77 2.16 -24.91
N PRO A 258 -5.84 2.05 -23.56
CA PRO A 258 -5.02 1.09 -22.80
C PRO A 258 -5.23 -0.38 -23.17
N CYS A 259 -6.36 -0.71 -23.79
CA CYS A 259 -6.67 -2.08 -24.21
C CYS A 259 -5.75 -2.61 -25.31
N ALA A 260 -5.03 -1.74 -26.02
CA ALA A 260 -3.98 -2.15 -26.93
C ALA A 260 -2.80 -2.82 -26.19
N GLY A 261 -2.59 -2.48 -24.91
CA GLY A 261 -1.48 -3.01 -24.11
C GLY A 261 -0.11 -2.52 -24.56
N ASP A 262 -0.05 -1.59 -25.51
CA ASP A 262 1.19 -1.11 -26.11
C ASP A 262 1.86 -0.04 -25.26
N TRP A 263 3.16 -0.19 -25.04
CA TRP A 263 3.99 0.78 -24.32
C TRP A 263 4.89 1.53 -25.30
N VAL A 264 4.77 2.85 -25.31
CA VAL A 264 5.60 3.73 -26.14
C VAL A 264 6.80 4.18 -25.34
N LEU A 265 8.01 3.87 -25.81
CA LEU A 265 9.25 4.38 -25.24
C LEU A 265 9.33 5.91 -25.40
N GLU A 266 9.44 6.65 -24.29
CA GLU A 266 9.51 8.12 -24.31
C GLU A 266 10.89 8.67 -23.98
N ARG A 267 11.59 8.05 -23.01
CA ARG A 267 12.91 8.48 -22.53
C ARG A 267 13.81 7.30 -22.20
N SER A 268 15.10 7.50 -22.44
CA SER A 268 16.18 6.63 -21.97
C SER A 268 17.35 7.51 -21.55
N LEU A 269 17.85 7.31 -20.33
CA LEU A 269 18.84 8.16 -19.70
C LEU A 269 19.89 7.30 -18.99
N PRO A 270 21.14 7.27 -19.48
CA PRO A 270 22.26 6.74 -18.72
C PRO A 270 22.47 7.59 -17.45
N LEU A 271 22.52 6.96 -16.28
CA LEU A 271 22.76 7.69 -15.02
C LEU A 271 24.15 8.31 -14.95
N ALA A 272 25.11 7.77 -15.70
CA ALA A 272 26.45 8.36 -15.83
C ALA A 272 26.41 9.82 -16.33
N ASP A 273 25.46 10.15 -17.22
CA ASP A 273 25.30 11.52 -17.72
C ASP A 273 24.83 12.48 -16.62
N VAL A 274 23.95 12.00 -15.73
CA VAL A 274 23.46 12.78 -14.59
C VAL A 274 24.58 12.96 -13.56
N TRP A 275 25.32 11.90 -13.24
CA TRP A 275 26.42 11.94 -12.28
C TRP A 275 27.58 12.85 -12.72
N ALA A 276 27.76 13.03 -14.02
CA ALA A 276 28.78 13.90 -14.59
C ALA A 276 28.37 15.38 -14.65
N ASP A 277 27.08 15.70 -14.54
CA ASP A 277 26.60 17.08 -14.59
C ASP A 277 26.85 17.82 -13.26
N GLN A 278 27.19 19.10 -13.36
CA GLN A 278 27.49 19.94 -12.20
C GLN A 278 26.35 19.96 -11.18
N SER A 279 25.08 19.91 -11.64
CA SER A 279 23.92 19.93 -10.75
C SER A 279 23.87 18.73 -9.80
N TYR A 280 24.39 17.56 -10.20
CA TYR A 280 24.51 16.39 -9.32
C TYR A 280 25.71 16.49 -8.39
N LEU A 281 26.85 16.97 -8.89
CA LEU A 281 28.06 17.17 -8.08
C LEU A 281 27.79 18.14 -6.92
N ASP A 282 27.00 19.19 -7.18
CA ASP A 282 26.60 20.19 -6.18
C ASP A 282 25.77 19.59 -5.03
N THR A 283 25.08 18.45 -5.25
CA THR A 283 24.31 17.79 -4.18
C THR A 283 25.18 16.95 -3.25
N THR A 284 26.43 16.65 -3.63
CA THR A 284 27.36 15.77 -2.89
C THR A 284 26.85 14.35 -2.62
N LEU A 285 25.83 13.91 -3.38
CA LEU A 285 25.29 12.56 -3.25
C LEU A 285 26.27 11.51 -3.80
N PRO A 286 26.31 10.30 -3.23
CA PRO A 286 27.15 9.23 -3.76
C PRO A 286 26.70 8.85 -5.18
N GLN A 287 27.65 8.48 -6.03
CA GLN A 287 27.37 7.91 -7.35
C GLN A 287 27.00 6.43 -7.19
N SER A 288 25.74 6.18 -6.87
CA SER A 288 25.17 4.84 -6.73
C SER A 288 23.81 4.77 -7.41
N ILE A 289 23.34 3.55 -7.69
CA ILE A 289 22.01 3.33 -8.28
C ILE A 289 20.96 3.86 -7.30
N PRO A 290 20.20 4.90 -7.67
CA PRO A 290 19.14 5.41 -6.82
C PRO A 290 17.92 4.47 -6.82
N ALA A 291 17.05 4.60 -5.83
CA ALA A 291 15.72 3.99 -5.88
C ALA A 291 14.71 4.98 -6.48
N LEU A 292 13.77 4.50 -7.30
CA LEU A 292 12.67 5.30 -7.83
C LEU A 292 11.74 5.73 -6.69
N ALA A 293 11.32 7.00 -6.72
CA ALA A 293 10.35 7.56 -5.81
C ALA A 293 9.01 7.81 -6.51
N LEU A 294 8.93 8.81 -7.39
CA LEU A 294 7.69 9.13 -8.10
C LEU A 294 7.97 9.84 -9.42
N LEU A 295 6.92 10.05 -10.20
CA LEU A 295 6.93 10.87 -11.40
C LEU A 295 6.23 12.19 -11.11
N HIS A 296 6.77 13.28 -11.61
CA HIS A 296 6.13 14.58 -11.49
C HIS A 296 4.72 14.54 -12.13
N PRO A 297 3.66 15.08 -11.48
CA PRO A 297 2.27 14.90 -11.93
C PRO A 297 1.95 15.37 -13.34
N THR A 298 2.60 16.44 -13.80
CA THR A 298 2.31 17.10 -15.08
C THR A 298 3.46 17.01 -16.07
N ASN A 299 4.68 17.39 -15.68
CA ASN A 299 5.89 17.24 -16.50
C ASN A 299 6.45 15.80 -16.44
N PRO A 300 6.31 14.96 -17.48
CA PRO A 300 6.83 13.60 -17.45
C PRO A 300 8.35 13.51 -17.53
N ASP A 301 9.05 14.57 -17.94
CA ASP A 301 10.52 14.54 -17.99
C ASP A 301 11.13 14.56 -16.58
N ASN A 302 10.40 14.99 -15.54
CA ASN A 302 10.90 15.08 -14.17
C ASN A 302 10.58 13.80 -13.37
N VAL A 303 11.62 13.06 -13.01
CA VAL A 303 11.54 11.82 -12.22
C VAL A 303 12.26 11.99 -10.89
N TYR A 304 11.61 11.57 -9.81
CA TYR A 304 12.17 11.65 -8.46
C TYR A 304 12.79 10.33 -8.04
N PHE A 305 13.89 10.45 -7.32
CA PHE A 305 14.75 9.37 -6.88
C PHE A 305 15.12 9.51 -5.41
N PHE A 306 15.36 8.40 -4.75
CA PHE A 306 15.90 8.31 -3.40
C PHE A 306 17.34 7.82 -3.41
N ILE A 307 18.18 8.50 -2.65
CA ILE A 307 19.46 7.98 -2.18
C ILE A 307 19.52 8.23 -0.68
N SER A 308 19.67 7.16 0.10
CA SER A 308 19.70 7.23 1.57
C SER A 308 18.45 7.94 2.13
N SER A 309 18.63 9.05 2.87
CA SER A 309 17.54 9.85 3.42
C SER A 309 17.06 10.96 2.48
N CYS A 310 17.72 11.17 1.34
CA CYS A 310 17.48 12.28 0.44
C CYS A 310 16.56 11.89 -0.72
N ILE A 311 15.87 12.89 -1.24
CA ILE A 311 15.10 12.82 -2.47
C ILE A 311 15.61 13.88 -3.43
N PHE A 312 15.66 13.55 -4.72
CA PHE A 312 16.04 14.51 -5.76
C PHE A 312 15.25 14.23 -7.04
N ALA A 313 14.99 15.29 -7.80
CA ALA A 313 14.35 15.22 -9.10
C ALA A 313 15.40 15.37 -10.20
N VAL A 314 15.34 14.50 -11.21
CA VAL A 314 16.13 14.61 -12.43
C VAL A 314 15.20 14.95 -13.58
N ASP A 315 15.52 16.02 -14.31
CA ASP A 315 14.96 16.25 -15.64
C ASP A 315 15.67 15.31 -16.62
N MET A 316 14.98 14.27 -17.08
CA MET A 316 15.54 13.25 -17.96
C MET A 316 15.93 13.78 -19.34
N ARG A 317 15.35 14.91 -19.77
CA ARG A 317 15.65 15.52 -21.07
C ARG A 317 16.90 16.41 -20.99
N MET A 318 17.01 17.20 -19.92
CA MET A 318 18.19 18.02 -19.66
C MET A 318 19.35 17.23 -19.07
N ARG A 319 19.09 16.06 -18.48
CA ARG A 319 20.04 15.19 -17.78
C ARG A 319 20.62 15.83 -16.51
N LYS A 320 19.81 16.61 -15.81
CA LYS A 320 20.24 17.43 -14.65
C LYS A 320 19.36 17.22 -13.45
N VAL A 321 19.93 17.40 -12.27
CA VAL A 321 19.17 17.52 -11.04
C VAL A 321 18.50 18.90 -11.01
N VAL A 322 17.19 18.92 -10.79
CA VAL A 322 16.39 20.16 -10.75
C VAL A 322 15.88 20.49 -9.34
N GLU A 323 15.73 19.48 -8.49
CA GLU A 323 15.32 19.62 -7.09
C GLU A 323 16.08 18.62 -6.23
N PHE A 324 16.41 19.00 -4.99
CA PHE A 324 17.07 18.12 -4.02
C PHE A 324 16.69 18.54 -2.60
N GLY A 325 16.53 17.57 -1.71
CA GLY A 325 16.31 17.82 -0.29
C GLY A 325 16.22 16.56 0.55
N ASP A 326 16.11 16.77 1.85
CA ASP A 326 15.86 15.69 2.80
C ASP A 326 14.44 15.15 2.69
N PHE A 327 14.29 13.83 2.72
CA PHE A 327 13.00 13.16 2.76
C PHE A 327 12.74 12.56 4.14
N TRP A 328 11.86 13.22 4.89
CA TRP A 328 11.42 12.73 6.19
C TRP A 328 10.14 11.90 6.08
N MET A 329 10.22 10.65 6.54
CA MET A 329 9.10 9.74 6.73
C MET A 329 9.45 8.80 7.89
N PRO A 330 8.48 8.37 8.71
CA PRO A 330 8.69 7.27 9.65
C PRO A 330 9.37 6.08 8.96
N LYS A 331 10.36 5.48 9.63
CA LYS A 331 11.16 4.42 9.02
C LYS A 331 10.27 3.21 8.72
N PRO A 332 10.31 2.67 7.49
CA PRO A 332 9.69 1.38 7.21
C PRO A 332 10.41 0.27 8.01
N PRO A 333 9.79 -0.92 8.12
CA PRO A 333 10.47 -2.11 8.61
C PRO A 333 11.87 -2.30 7.98
N PRO A 334 12.88 -2.83 8.71
CA PRO A 334 14.26 -2.90 8.23
C PRO A 334 14.48 -3.68 6.93
N HIS A 335 13.59 -4.62 6.63
CA HIS A 335 13.62 -5.44 5.41
C HIS A 335 13.05 -4.71 4.18
N LEU A 336 12.38 -3.56 4.38
CA LEU A 336 11.82 -2.73 3.31
C LEU A 336 12.72 -1.53 3.06
N LYS A 337 13.01 -1.28 1.78
CA LYS A 337 13.78 -0.12 1.35
C LYS A 337 12.84 0.97 0.85
N ARG A 338 13.24 2.24 1.00
CA ARG A 338 12.51 3.37 0.43
C ARG A 338 12.43 3.20 -1.08
N SER A 339 11.22 3.37 -1.60
CA SER A 339 10.89 3.09 -2.97
C SER A 339 9.60 3.82 -3.33
N SER A 340 9.18 3.67 -4.58
CA SER A 340 7.94 4.23 -5.10
C SER A 340 6.67 3.74 -4.42
N HIS A 341 6.76 2.62 -3.68
CA HIS A 341 5.69 2.10 -2.84
C HIS A 341 5.31 3.08 -1.72
N PHE A 342 6.28 3.83 -1.19
CA PHE A 342 6.11 4.69 -0.02
C PHE A 342 5.85 6.17 -0.35
N VAL A 343 5.45 6.49 -1.57
CA VAL A 343 5.20 7.88 -1.97
C VAL A 343 4.06 7.97 -2.98
N HIS A 344 3.23 9.00 -2.76
CA HIS A 344 2.09 9.31 -3.60
C HIS A 344 2.15 10.77 -4.03
N VAL A 345 1.77 11.02 -5.27
CA VAL A 345 1.49 12.37 -5.75
C VAL A 345 0.12 12.77 -5.19
N TRP A 346 0.05 13.91 -4.49
CA TRP A 346 -1.20 14.43 -3.96
C TRP A 346 -1.44 15.85 -4.43
N ARG A 347 -2.44 16.04 -5.31
CA ARG A 347 -2.78 17.35 -5.87
C ARG A 347 -3.61 18.22 -4.92
N ASN A 348 -4.38 17.63 -4.01
CA ASN A 348 -5.26 18.33 -3.08
C ASN A 348 -5.97 19.55 -3.70
N ASP A 349 -6.73 19.31 -4.77
CA ASP A 349 -7.44 20.30 -5.55
C ASP A 349 -8.78 20.65 -4.86
N PRO A 350 -8.95 21.90 -4.36
CA PRO A 350 -10.19 22.33 -3.70
C PRO A 350 -11.41 22.26 -4.62
N SER A 351 -11.25 22.35 -5.94
CA SER A 351 -12.36 22.24 -6.90
C SER A 351 -12.91 20.82 -7.02
N CYS A 352 -12.09 19.81 -6.70
CA CYS A 352 -12.48 18.41 -6.66
C CYS A 352 -13.22 18.02 -5.36
N ARG A 353 -13.36 18.97 -4.42
CA ARG A 353 -13.94 18.71 -3.10
C ARG A 353 -15.45 18.49 -3.19
N PRO A 354 -16.00 17.45 -2.54
CA PRO A 354 -17.45 17.30 -2.45
C PRO A 354 -18.04 18.34 -1.47
N ASP A 355 -19.19 18.92 -1.83
CA ASP A 355 -19.93 19.85 -0.97
C ASP A 355 -20.33 19.22 0.38
N ILE A 356 -20.60 17.91 0.35
CA ILE A 356 -21.05 17.12 1.50
C ILE A 356 -20.16 15.88 1.59
N LEU A 357 -19.56 15.66 2.75
CA LEU A 357 -18.77 14.44 3.00
C LEU A 357 -19.66 13.20 2.93
N PRO A 358 -19.12 12.05 2.48
CA PRO A 358 -19.87 10.79 2.47
C PRO A 358 -20.49 10.47 3.83
N SER A 359 -21.66 9.84 3.84
CA SER A 359 -22.40 9.57 5.08
C SER A 359 -21.65 8.68 6.08
N CYS A 360 -20.59 7.98 5.67
CA CYS A 360 -19.70 7.29 6.61
C CYS A 360 -19.06 8.23 7.65
N PHE A 361 -18.96 9.54 7.38
CA PHE A 361 -18.48 10.56 8.32
C PHE A 361 -19.54 11.11 9.27
N SER A 362 -20.83 10.81 9.09
CA SER A 362 -21.92 11.34 9.93
C SER A 362 -22.39 10.39 11.03
N LYS A 363 -21.96 9.12 11.02
CA LYS A 363 -22.35 8.13 12.04
C LYS A 363 -21.20 7.84 13.00
N ASP A 364 -21.31 8.30 14.25
CA ASP A 364 -20.47 7.92 15.40
C ASP A 364 -20.68 6.46 15.86
N ARG A 365 -20.77 5.51 14.93
CA ARG A 365 -21.03 4.10 15.23
C ARG A 365 -19.82 3.22 14.98
N PHE A 366 -18.73 3.47 15.71
CA PHE A 366 -17.72 2.44 15.97
C PHE A 366 -17.27 2.45 17.43
N SER A 367 -18.22 2.41 18.37
CA SER A 367 -17.99 1.67 19.59
C SER A 367 -17.85 0.19 19.22
N VAL A 368 -16.67 -0.38 19.41
CA VAL A 368 -16.42 -1.84 19.32
C VAL A 368 -17.58 -2.56 20.01
N GLY A 369 -18.46 -3.17 19.21
CA GLY A 369 -19.69 -3.78 19.73
C GLY A 369 -19.39 -4.87 20.77
N PRO A 370 -20.33 -5.17 21.67
CA PRO A 370 -20.16 -6.16 22.74
C PRO A 370 -19.68 -7.53 22.20
N ASP A 371 -20.02 -7.87 20.97
CA ASP A 371 -19.61 -9.12 20.32
C ASP A 371 -18.12 -9.21 19.98
N VAL A 372 -17.46 -8.10 19.65
CA VAL A 372 -16.00 -8.10 19.41
C VAL A 372 -15.25 -8.21 20.72
N LYS A 373 -15.70 -7.51 21.78
CA LYS A 373 -15.15 -7.70 23.15
C LYS A 373 -15.35 -9.13 23.64
N LYS A 374 -16.49 -9.74 23.35
CA LYS A 374 -16.81 -11.14 23.69
C LYS A 374 -15.95 -12.13 22.88
N MET A 375 -15.66 -11.81 21.62
CA MET A 375 -14.76 -12.59 20.77
C MET A 375 -13.31 -12.51 21.27
N ILE A 376 -12.84 -11.33 21.63
CA ILE A 376 -11.51 -11.11 22.24
C ILE A 376 -11.38 -11.88 23.55
N LYS A 377 -12.38 -11.82 24.44
CA LYS A 377 -12.38 -12.58 25.69
C LYS A 377 -12.39 -14.10 25.48
N ARG A 378 -13.20 -14.60 24.53
CA ARG A 378 -13.28 -16.04 24.25
C ARG A 378 -11.98 -16.58 23.64
N PHE A 379 -11.31 -15.79 22.80
CA PHE A 379 -10.02 -16.16 22.22
C PHE A 379 -8.89 -16.12 23.24
N ALA A 380 -8.83 -15.09 24.10
CA ALA A 380 -7.87 -15.03 25.20
C ALA A 380 -8.00 -16.25 26.14
N ALA A 381 -9.24 -16.65 26.44
CA ALA A 381 -9.50 -17.85 27.26
C ALA A 381 -9.09 -19.16 26.57
N ALA A 382 -9.22 -19.26 25.24
CA ALA A 382 -8.75 -20.42 24.48
C ALA A 382 -7.22 -20.51 24.44
N GLN A 383 -6.53 -19.36 24.37
CA GLN A 383 -5.07 -19.28 24.38
C GLN A 383 -4.46 -19.69 25.74
N SER A 384 -5.05 -19.25 26.87
CA SER A 384 -4.60 -19.68 28.20
C SER A 384 -4.70 -21.19 28.42
N ARG A 385 -5.64 -21.86 27.74
CA ARG A 385 -5.78 -23.33 27.77
C ARG A 385 -4.71 -24.03 26.95
N LEU A 386 -4.27 -23.45 25.83
CA LEU A 386 -3.21 -23.98 24.98
C LEU A 386 -1.81 -23.82 25.61
N THR A 387 -1.57 -22.73 26.34
CA THR A 387 -0.29 -22.51 27.06
C THR A 387 -0.16 -23.32 28.35
N ALA A 388 -1.23 -23.96 28.83
CA ALA A 388 -1.24 -24.78 30.04
C ALA A 388 -0.79 -26.23 29.80
N VAL A 389 -0.58 -26.64 28.54
CA VAL A 389 -0.03 -27.96 28.21
C VAL A 389 1.49 -27.91 28.36
N LYS A 390 2.00 -28.38 29.50
CA LYS A 390 3.45 -28.56 29.72
C LYS A 390 3.98 -29.65 28.78
N PRO A 391 5.18 -29.50 28.19
CA PRO A 391 5.83 -30.58 27.47
C PRO A 391 6.35 -31.63 28.45
N ASP A 392 6.00 -32.91 28.22
CA ASP A 392 6.61 -34.05 28.90
C ASP A 392 8.10 -34.14 28.49
N THR A 393 8.98 -33.95 29.47
CA THR A 393 10.42 -34.16 29.29
C THR A 393 10.73 -35.64 29.40
N HIS A 394 11.01 -36.30 28.28
CA HIS A 394 11.77 -37.54 28.27
C HIS A 394 13.19 -37.27 27.74
N ASP A 395 14.13 -37.31 28.69
CA ASP A 395 15.56 -37.15 28.52
C ASP A 395 16.18 -38.40 27.86
N LYS A 396 16.82 -38.23 26.69
CA LYS A 396 17.89 -39.10 26.18
C LYS A 396 18.83 -38.28 25.30
N GLY A 397 20.01 -37.97 25.84
CA GLY A 397 21.04 -37.18 25.17
C GLY A 397 21.67 -37.89 23.96
N ILE A 398 22.06 -37.08 22.95
CA ILE A 398 23.09 -37.36 21.94
C ILE A 398 23.81 -36.03 21.60
N LYS A 399 25.12 -36.16 21.40
CA LYS A 399 26.20 -35.17 21.23
C LYS A 399 26.00 -34.06 20.18
N LEU A 400 26.57 -32.89 20.48
CA LEU A 400 26.76 -31.74 19.59
C LEU A 400 27.40 -32.11 18.24
N LYS A 401 26.82 -31.63 17.13
CA LYS A 401 27.54 -31.15 15.93
C LYS A 401 26.67 -30.21 15.08
N ARG A 402 27.30 -29.12 14.63
CA ARG A 402 26.86 -28.00 13.76
C ARG A 402 25.89 -27.01 14.42
N VAL A 403 26.46 -25.87 14.81
CA VAL A 403 25.72 -24.61 15.05
C VAL A 403 24.98 -24.29 13.74
N ARG A 404 23.67 -24.50 13.73
CA ARG A 404 22.76 -23.79 12.81
C ARG A 404 22.58 -22.39 13.41
N ASP A 405 22.56 -21.38 12.55
CA ASP A 405 22.38 -20.00 13.01
C ASP A 405 21.08 -19.88 13.80
N HIS A 406 21.16 -19.25 14.96
CA HIS A 406 20.02 -19.08 15.88
C HIS A 406 18.83 -18.39 15.19
N ASP A 407 19.11 -17.59 14.16
CA ASP A 407 18.11 -16.91 13.32
C ASP A 407 17.32 -17.87 12.43
N ASP A 408 17.93 -18.95 11.92
CA ASP A 408 17.24 -19.95 11.11
C ASP A 408 16.27 -20.79 11.95
N ILE A 409 16.68 -21.13 13.18
CA ILE A 409 15.83 -21.85 14.15
C ILE A 409 14.63 -20.99 14.56
N LEU A 410 14.87 -19.69 14.82
CA LEU A 410 13.79 -18.75 15.14
C LEU A 410 12.85 -18.54 13.95
N LYS A 411 13.36 -18.52 12.71
CA LYS A 411 12.57 -18.39 11.49
C LYS A 411 11.71 -19.63 11.24
N GLU A 412 12.27 -20.84 11.36
CA GLU A 412 11.51 -22.10 11.25
C GLU A 412 10.45 -22.21 12.36
N GLU A 413 10.77 -21.82 13.60
CA GLU A 413 9.78 -21.79 14.67
C GLU A 413 8.65 -20.78 14.41
N LEU A 414 8.98 -19.61 13.84
CA LEU A 414 8.00 -18.58 13.49
C LEU A 414 7.10 -19.05 12.35
N GLU A 415 7.67 -19.72 11.34
CA GLU A 415 6.93 -20.32 10.23
C GLU A 415 6.03 -21.46 10.72
N ALA A 416 6.50 -22.32 11.62
CA ALA A 416 5.69 -23.39 12.22
C ALA A 416 4.55 -22.82 13.08
N LYS A 417 4.79 -21.75 13.84
CA LYS A 417 3.77 -21.05 14.64
C LYS A 417 2.76 -20.33 13.73
N ARG A 418 3.22 -19.74 12.62
CA ARG A 418 2.38 -19.14 11.57
C ARG A 418 1.47 -20.18 10.92
N MET A 419 2.02 -21.31 10.47
CA MET A 419 1.22 -22.38 9.84
C MET A 419 0.18 -22.96 10.80
N LYS A 420 0.52 -23.15 12.08
CA LYS A 420 -0.45 -23.56 13.10
C LYS A 420 -1.56 -22.53 13.29
N LEU A 421 -1.22 -21.24 13.27
CA LEU A 421 -2.22 -20.17 13.41
C LEU A 421 -3.13 -20.10 12.18
N GLU A 422 -2.58 -20.20 10.97
CA GLU A 422 -3.35 -20.24 9.71
C GLU A 422 -4.31 -21.45 9.68
N ALA A 423 -3.87 -22.63 10.13
CA ALA A 423 -4.71 -23.83 10.23
C ALA A 423 -5.88 -23.63 11.21
N VAL A 424 -5.62 -23.04 12.39
CA VAL A 424 -6.68 -22.75 13.38
C VAL A 424 -7.68 -21.71 12.83
N PHE A 425 -7.20 -20.69 12.11
CA PHE A 425 -8.10 -19.73 11.46
C PHE A 425 -8.97 -20.38 10.39
N ALA A 426 -8.40 -21.28 9.58
CA ALA A 426 -9.14 -22.03 8.57
C ALA A 426 -10.26 -22.88 9.21
N GLU A 427 -9.97 -23.60 10.30
CA GLU A 427 -10.97 -24.40 11.03
C GLU A 427 -12.09 -23.56 11.64
N VAL A 428 -11.77 -22.40 12.21
CA VAL A 428 -12.77 -21.49 12.80
C VAL A 428 -13.67 -20.90 11.73
N ILE A 429 -13.12 -20.56 10.56
CA ILE A 429 -13.87 -20.07 9.41
C ILE A 429 -14.78 -21.17 8.85
N GLU A 430 -14.26 -22.39 8.66
CA GLU A 430 -15.01 -23.59 8.25
C GLU A 430 -16.19 -23.89 9.19
N SER A 431 -15.93 -23.89 10.51
CA SER A 431 -16.93 -24.15 11.54
C SER A 431 -18.05 -23.11 11.53
N ARG A 432 -17.71 -21.83 11.35
CA ARG A 432 -18.71 -20.76 11.20
C ARG A 432 -19.47 -20.83 9.89
N LYS A 433 -18.82 -21.19 8.79
CA LYS A 433 -19.49 -21.39 7.49
C LYS A 433 -20.53 -22.52 7.60
N LYS A 434 -20.19 -23.65 8.23
CA LYS A 434 -21.13 -24.75 8.53
C LYS A 434 -22.28 -24.31 9.44
N LYS A 435 -22.00 -23.47 10.43
CA LYS A 435 -23.03 -22.97 11.37
C LYS A 435 -23.98 -21.96 10.73
N LEU A 436 -23.50 -21.12 9.80
CA LEU A 436 -24.34 -20.25 8.98
C LEU A 436 -25.17 -21.05 7.97
N MET A 437 -24.57 -22.04 7.32
CA MET A 437 -25.27 -22.91 6.36
C MET A 437 -26.38 -23.74 7.04
N GLY A 438 -26.12 -24.32 8.22
CA GLY A 438 -27.13 -25.06 8.99
C GLY A 438 -28.26 -24.20 9.56
N SER A 439 -28.04 -22.89 9.71
CA SER A 439 -29.07 -21.92 10.10
C SER A 439 -30.00 -21.54 8.95
N VAL A 440 -29.57 -21.72 7.69
CA VAL A 440 -30.38 -21.40 6.50
C VAL A 440 -31.30 -22.56 6.13
N THR A 441 -30.93 -23.81 6.45
CA THR A 441 -31.75 -25.00 6.15
C THR A 441 -32.90 -25.26 7.13
N MET A 442 -32.99 -24.52 8.25
CA MET A 442 -34.05 -24.70 9.28
C MET A 442 -35.10 -23.58 9.31
N LYS A 443 -35.32 -22.89 8.19
CA LYS A 443 -36.47 -21.98 8.03
C LYS A 443 -37.02 -22.04 6.61
N VAL A 444 -37.82 -23.07 6.33
CA VAL A 444 -39.01 -22.94 5.47
C VAL A 444 -40.11 -23.76 6.18
N PRO A 445 -41.28 -23.16 6.47
CA PRO A 445 -42.39 -23.85 7.14
C PRO A 445 -42.99 -24.96 6.27
#